data_AF-A0A9P0PY19-F1
#
_entry.id   AF-A0A9P0PY19-F1
#
_cell.length_a   1.000
_cell.length_b   1.000
_cell.length_c   1.000
_cell.angle_alpha   90.00
_cell.angle_beta   90.00
_cell.angle_gamma   90.00
#
_symmetry.space_group_name_H-M   'P 1'
#
loop_
_entity.id
_entity.type
_entity.pdbx_description
1 polymer ?
#
loop_
_entity_poly.entity_id
_entity_poly.type
_entity_poly.pdbx_seq_one_letter_code
_entity_poly.pdbx_strand_id
1 'polypeptide(L)'
;MSAPKRTSNFSREEESLLIRLVNKYKDVIECRKTDAVTNSSKAKTWNMIAKEFNSGAVTYRDSKTLKNKYDNIKKRSKKKFSQEKCSLFATGGGASKTVHFTDIDEQVKDILGVRIEGHPSAYDDDMSKEAGLC
;
A
#
# COMPACT_ATOMS: atom_id res chain seq x y z
N MET A 1 -16.05 18.35 -27.19
CA MET A 1 -15.72 17.11 -26.45
C MET A 1 -14.30 17.25 -25.88
N SER A 2 -14.15 17.63 -24.61
CA SER A 2 -12.82 17.69 -23.99
C SER A 2 -12.30 16.27 -23.78
N ALA A 3 -11.11 15.99 -24.32
CA ALA A 3 -10.45 14.70 -24.14
C ALA A 3 -10.32 14.36 -22.64
N PRO A 4 -10.46 13.08 -22.25
CA PRO A 4 -10.22 12.68 -20.87
C PRO A 4 -8.80 13.10 -20.50
N LYS A 5 -8.70 14.01 -19.52
CA LYS A 5 -7.42 14.38 -18.91
C LYS A 5 -6.89 13.11 -18.25
N ARG A 6 -6.08 12.34 -18.98
CA ARG A 6 -5.33 11.22 -18.43
C ARG A 6 -4.46 11.81 -17.34
N THR A 7 -4.79 11.51 -16.09
CA THR A 7 -3.90 11.83 -14.98
C THR A 7 -2.57 11.17 -15.26
N SER A 8 -1.48 11.93 -15.29
CA SER A 8 -0.14 11.39 -15.49
C SER A 8 0.09 10.22 -14.53
N ASN A 9 0.76 9.17 -15.01
CA ASN A 9 1.17 8.09 -14.12
C ASN A 9 2.14 8.61 -13.07
N PHE A 10 2.21 7.95 -11.92
CA PHE A 10 3.23 8.25 -10.91
C PHE A 10 4.58 7.75 -11.41
N SER A 11 5.57 8.64 -11.50
CA SER A 11 6.96 8.28 -11.77
C SER A 11 7.56 7.53 -10.57
N ARG A 12 8.70 6.87 -10.79
CA ARG A 12 9.43 6.20 -9.70
C ARG A 12 9.90 7.20 -8.64
N GLU A 13 10.28 8.40 -9.05
CA GLU A 13 10.69 9.49 -8.15
C GLU A 13 9.52 9.97 -7.31
N GLU A 14 8.33 10.14 -7.92
CA GLU A 14 7.10 10.46 -7.20
C GLU A 14 6.74 9.36 -6.19
N GLU A 15 6.84 8.08 -6.57
CA GLU A 15 6.61 6.98 -5.63
C GLU A 15 7.60 7.01 -4.47
N SER A 16 8.89 7.22 -4.74
CA SER A 16 9.94 7.31 -3.72
C SER A 16 9.70 8.47 -2.76
N LEU A 17 9.37 9.66 -3.29
CA LEU A 17 9.05 10.83 -2.47
C LEU A 17 7.82 10.58 -1.60
N LEU A 18 6.77 9.96 -2.14
CA LEU A 18 5.58 9.60 -1.38
C LEU A 18 5.93 8.68 -0.21
N ILE A 19 6.72 7.63 -0.43
CA ILE A 19 7.12 6.71 0.64
C ILE A 19 7.96 7.41 1.69
N ARG A 20 8.89 8.28 1.30
CA ARG A 20 9.70 9.07 2.24
C ARG A 20 8.85 9.96 3.14
N LEU A 21 7.86 10.66 2.56
CA LEU A 21 6.92 11.48 3.33
C LEU A 21 6.05 10.63 4.25
N VAL A 22 5.58 9.47 3.80
CA VAL A 22 4.80 8.56 4.64
C VAL A 22 5.65 8.02 5.78
N ASN A 23 6.92 7.69 5.55
CA ASN A 23 7.84 7.21 6.60
C ASN A 23 8.01 8.27 7.70
N LYS A 24 8.13 9.55 7.33
CA LYS A 24 8.22 10.68 8.27
C LYS A 24 7.00 10.76 9.21
N TYR A 25 5.82 10.34 8.75
CA TYR A 25 4.58 10.38 9.53
C TYR A 25 4.02 8.99 9.88
N LYS A 26 4.85 7.94 9.83
CA LYS A 26 4.40 6.54 9.97
C LYS A 26 3.67 6.27 11.27
N ASP A 27 4.07 6.91 12.36
CA ASP A 27 3.45 6.75 13.68
C ASP A 27 1.97 7.13 13.70
N VAL A 28 1.58 8.14 12.90
CA VAL A 28 0.17 8.57 12.79
C VAL A 28 -0.57 7.77 11.72
N ILE A 29 0.08 7.54 10.57
CA ILE A 29 -0.52 6.85 9.42
C ILE A 29 -0.81 5.38 9.73
N GLU A 30 0.16 4.67 10.31
CA GLU A 30 0.05 3.24 10.66
C GLU A 30 -0.43 3.03 12.11
N CYS A 31 -0.91 4.08 12.79
CA CYS A 31 -1.53 3.94 14.10
C CYS A 31 -2.75 3.02 14.03
N ARG A 32 -2.80 1.96 14.85
CA ARG A 32 -3.92 0.98 14.87
C ARG A 32 -5.21 1.55 15.46
N LYS A 33 -5.14 2.69 16.15
CA LYS A 33 -6.31 3.31 16.78
C LYS A 33 -7.33 3.77 15.72
N THR A 34 -8.60 3.47 15.97
CA THR A 34 -9.73 3.77 15.07
C THR A 34 -10.69 4.75 15.71
N ASP A 35 -10.23 5.55 16.66
CA ASP A 35 -11.03 6.61 17.27
C ASP A 35 -11.30 7.72 16.25
N ALA A 36 -12.44 8.41 16.37
CA ALA A 36 -12.80 9.53 15.50
C ALA A 36 -11.70 10.62 15.45
N VAL A 37 -11.05 10.87 16.59
CA VAL A 37 -9.90 11.77 16.73
C VAL A 37 -8.72 11.28 15.88
N THR A 38 -8.39 9.99 15.95
CA THR A 38 -7.30 9.38 15.19
C THR A 38 -7.59 9.41 13.69
N ASN A 39 -8.83 9.19 13.27
CA ASN A 39 -9.21 9.27 11.86
C ASN A 39 -9.08 10.70 11.31
N SER A 40 -9.48 11.71 12.10
CA SER A 40 -9.26 13.12 11.76
C SER A 40 -7.77 13.46 11.67
N SER A 41 -6.96 12.98 12.63
CA SER A 41 -5.50 13.16 12.60
C SER A 41 -4.86 12.52 11.36
N LYS A 42 -5.24 11.29 11.01
CA LYS A 42 -4.79 10.64 9.77
C LYS A 42 -5.15 11.46 8.53
N ALA A 43 -6.38 11.98 8.45
CA ALA A 43 -6.81 12.83 7.33
C ALA A 43 -5.98 14.14 7.26
N LYS A 44 -5.72 14.77 8.40
CA LYS A 44 -4.84 15.96 8.49
C LYS A 44 -3.41 15.65 8.05
N THR A 45 -2.85 14.53 8.49
CA THR A 45 -1.51 14.06 8.08
C THR A 45 -1.44 13.82 6.58
N TRP A 46 -2.46 13.17 5.98
CA TRP A 46 -2.52 12.99 4.53
C TRP A 46 -2.60 14.30 3.76
N ASN A 47 -3.33 15.30 4.28
CA ASN A 47 -3.33 16.65 3.70
C ASN A 47 -1.97 17.35 3.83
N MET A 48 -1.25 17.14 4.92
CA MET A 48 0.10 17.66 5.09
C MET A 48 1.08 17.01 4.11
N ILE A 49 1.02 15.68 3.96
CA ILE A 49 1.78 14.94 2.95
C ILE A 49 1.45 15.45 1.55
N ALA A 50 0.18 15.68 1.23
CA ALA A 50 -0.20 16.24 -0.06
C ALA A 50 0.39 17.64 -0.29
N LYS A 51 0.40 18.50 0.72
CA LYS A 51 1.04 19.83 0.63
C LYS A 51 2.55 19.71 0.39
N GLU A 52 3.26 18.88 1.17
CA GLU A 52 4.71 18.66 1.00
C GLU A 52 5.04 17.97 -0.33
N PHE A 53 4.18 17.07 -0.80
CA PHE A 53 4.36 16.42 -2.10
C PHE A 53 4.18 17.44 -3.22
N ASN A 54 3.10 18.21 -3.18
CA ASN A 54 2.77 19.19 -4.21
C ASN A 54 3.70 20.41 -4.22
N SER A 55 4.45 20.70 -3.14
CA SER A 55 5.42 21.80 -3.15
C SER A 55 6.61 21.54 -4.08
N GLY A 56 6.90 20.27 -4.39
CA GLY A 56 7.96 19.88 -5.33
C GLY A 56 7.46 19.10 -6.55
N ALA A 57 6.16 18.84 -6.67
CA ALA A 57 5.61 18.04 -7.75
C ALA A 57 5.19 18.89 -8.95
N VAL A 58 5.45 18.37 -10.15
CA VAL A 58 5.01 18.97 -11.41
C VAL A 58 3.49 18.84 -11.58
N THR A 59 2.89 17.78 -11.02
CA THR A 59 1.46 17.51 -11.12
C THR A 59 0.82 17.53 -9.74
N TYR A 60 -0.27 18.29 -9.60
CA TYR A 60 -1.06 18.30 -8.37
C TYR A 60 -1.71 16.94 -8.10
N ARG A 61 -1.46 16.38 -6.91
CA ARG A 61 -2.08 15.16 -6.41
C ARG A 61 -2.86 15.43 -5.14
N ASP A 62 -4.11 15.00 -5.13
CA ASP A 62 -4.96 15.05 -3.94
C ASP A 62 -4.49 14.05 -2.87
N SER A 63 -4.75 14.36 -1.61
CA SER A 63 -4.42 13.50 -0.47
C SER A 63 -5.07 12.11 -0.58
N LYS A 64 -6.28 12.02 -1.14
CA LYS A 64 -6.95 10.74 -1.44
C LYS A 64 -6.20 9.93 -2.50
N THR A 65 -5.70 10.59 -3.54
CA THR A 65 -4.92 9.95 -4.61
C THR A 65 -3.60 9.41 -4.08
N LEU A 66 -2.89 10.20 -3.25
CA LEU A 66 -1.65 9.77 -2.60
C LEU A 66 -1.87 8.60 -1.64
N LYS A 67 -2.94 8.65 -0.84
CA LYS A 67 -3.34 7.54 0.04
C LYS A 67 -3.61 6.26 -0.76
N ASN A 68 -4.41 6.35 -1.82
CA ASN A 68 -4.71 5.21 -2.68
C ASN A 68 -3.44 4.65 -3.34
N LYS A 69 -2.54 5.52 -3.79
CA LYS A 69 -1.27 5.10 -4.37
C LYS A 69 -0.42 4.35 -3.34
N TYR A 70 -0.30 4.86 -2.13
CA TYR A 70 0.40 4.20 -1.03
C TYR A 70 -0.21 2.85 -0.67
N ASP A 71 -1.54 2.74 -0.60
CA ASP A 71 -2.23 1.47 -0.33
C ASP A 71 -1.94 0.40 -1.40
N ASN A 72 -1.94 0.80 -2.68
CA ASN A 72 -1.54 -0.07 -3.78
C ASN A 72 -0.07 -0.51 -3.67
N ILE A 73 0.82 0.40 -3.26
CA ILE A 73 2.23 0.08 -3.00
C ILE A 73 2.34 -0.92 -1.85
N LYS A 74 1.60 -0.73 -0.75
CA LYS A 74 1.57 -1.71 0.36
C LYS A 74 1.09 -3.09 -0.10
N LYS A 75 0.01 -3.14 -0.88
CA LYS A 75 -0.55 -4.39 -1.39
C LYS A 75 0.43 -5.12 -2.31
N ARG A 76 1.05 -4.43 -3.27
CA ARG A 76 2.04 -5.05 -4.18
C ARG A 76 3.25 -5.59 -3.40
N SER A 77 3.77 -4.83 -2.44
CA SER A 77 4.94 -5.23 -1.66
C SER A 77 4.60 -6.42 -0.76
N LYS A 78 3.46 -6.40 -0.04
CA LYS A 78 2.98 -7.55 0.75
C LYS A 78 2.82 -8.81 -0.09
N LYS A 79 2.27 -8.70 -1.30
CA LYS A 79 2.12 -9.83 -2.22
C LYS A 79 3.48 -10.42 -2.61
N LYS A 80 4.47 -9.57 -2.93
CA LYS A 80 5.85 -10.00 -3.22
C LYS A 80 6.48 -10.76 -2.05
N PHE A 81 6.39 -10.19 -0.83
CA PHE A 81 6.94 -10.83 0.37
C PHE A 81 6.23 -12.15 0.73
N SER A 82 4.91 -12.23 0.53
CA SER A 82 4.15 -13.47 0.74
C SER A 82 4.53 -14.54 -0.28
N GLN A 83 4.74 -14.17 -1.55
CA GLN A 83 5.16 -15.11 -2.59
C GLN A 83 6.54 -15.68 -2.32
N GLU A 84 7.49 -14.85 -1.88
CA GLU A 84 8.82 -15.29 -1.46
C GLU A 84 8.73 -16.31 -0.32
N LYS A 85 7.99 -16.00 0.76
CA LYS A 85 7.79 -16.93 1.88
C LYS A 85 7.16 -18.26 1.43
N CYS A 86 6.06 -18.24 0.66
CA CYS A 86 5.43 -19.48 0.21
C CYS A 86 6.35 -20.33 -0.68
N SER A 87 7.16 -19.70 -1.54
CA SER A 87 8.15 -20.42 -2.35
C SER A 87 9.26 -21.06 -1.50
N LEU A 88 9.63 -20.47 -0.35
CA LEU A 88 10.61 -21.05 0.57
C LEU A 88 10.09 -22.27 1.33
N PHE A 89 8.79 -22.35 1.63
CA PHE A 89 8.18 -23.46 2.39
C PHE A 89 7.63 -24.59 1.51
N ALA A 90 7.62 -24.44 0.19
CA ALA A 90 7.19 -25.49 -0.74
C ALA A 90 8.32 -26.50 -1.03
N THR A 91 8.43 -27.53 -0.19
CA THR A 91 9.33 -28.68 -0.41
C THR A 91 8.75 -29.59 -1.50
N GLY A 92 8.90 -29.18 -2.76
CA GLY A 92 8.31 -29.90 -3.90
C GLY A 92 8.72 -29.36 -5.27
N GLY A 93 10.02 -29.23 -5.55
CA GLY A 93 10.58 -29.26 -6.91
C GLY A 93 10.14 -28.19 -7.93
N GLY A 94 9.81 -26.97 -7.52
CA GLY A 94 9.48 -25.86 -8.44
C GLY A 94 10.49 -24.72 -8.40
N ALA A 95 10.88 -24.18 -9.57
CA ALA A 95 11.90 -23.14 -9.72
C ALA A 95 11.63 -21.91 -8.83
N SER A 96 12.63 -21.55 -8.03
CA SER A 96 12.68 -20.35 -7.19
C SER A 96 12.40 -19.12 -8.05
N LYS A 97 11.25 -18.47 -7.86
CA LYS A 97 11.03 -17.16 -8.49
C LYS A 97 11.91 -16.16 -7.75
N THR A 98 12.98 -15.69 -8.38
CA THR A 98 13.81 -14.60 -7.87
C THR A 98 12.96 -13.34 -7.80
N VAL A 99 12.34 -13.05 -6.65
CA VAL A 99 11.51 -11.86 -6.47
C VAL A 99 12.45 -10.66 -6.34
N HIS A 100 12.49 -9.81 -7.36
CA HIS A 100 13.25 -8.56 -7.30
C HIS A 100 12.49 -7.52 -6.48
N PHE A 101 13.03 -7.19 -5.31
CA PHE A 101 12.56 -6.09 -4.47
C PHE A 101 13.17 -4.78 -4.97
N THR A 102 12.34 -3.75 -5.06
CA THR A 102 12.81 -2.39 -5.35
C THR A 102 13.10 -1.63 -4.05
N ASP A 103 13.86 -0.55 -4.11
CA ASP A 103 14.09 0.35 -2.95
C ASP A 103 12.79 0.82 -2.29
N ILE A 104 11.72 0.96 -3.09
CA ILE A 104 10.39 1.30 -2.60
C ILE A 104 9.80 0.14 -1.77
N ASP A 105 9.98 -1.10 -2.22
CA ASP A 105 9.49 -2.28 -1.50
C ASP A 105 10.20 -2.44 -0.14
N GLU A 106 11.51 -2.18 -0.09
CA GLU A 106 12.30 -2.23 1.14
C GLU A 106 11.89 -1.13 2.14
N GLN A 107 11.73 0.11 1.67
CA GLN A 107 11.22 1.19 2.52
C GLN A 107 9.81 0.91 3.06
N VAL A 108 8.95 0.31 2.25
CA VAL A 108 7.60 -0.11 2.70
C VAL A 108 7.70 -1.21 3.76
N LYS A 109 8.66 -2.13 3.64
CA LYS A 109 8.94 -3.16 4.65
C LYS A 109 9.39 -2.52 5.97
N ASP A 110 10.24 -1.49 5.93
CA ASP A 110 10.65 -0.74 7.12
C ASP A 110 9.47 -0.03 7.80
N ILE A 111 8.62 0.65 7.01
CA ILE A 111 7.45 1.37 7.54
C ILE A 111 6.46 0.40 8.22
N LEU A 112 6.28 -0.79 7.65
CA LEU A 112 5.40 -1.82 8.22
C LEU A 112 6.05 -2.57 9.40
N GLY A 113 7.37 -2.52 9.53
CA GLY A 113 8.15 -3.34 10.46
C GLY A 113 8.03 -4.85 10.18
N VAL A 114 8.65 -5.68 11.03
CA VAL A 114 8.59 -7.17 11.02
C VAL A 114 7.14 -7.73 11.01
N ARG A 115 6.15 -6.86 11.13
CA ARG A 115 4.70 -7.06 11.00
C ARG A 115 4.23 -7.43 9.58
N ILE A 116 4.99 -8.25 8.85
CA ILE A 116 4.48 -9.06 7.72
C ILE A 116 4.11 -10.45 8.27
N GLU A 117 3.44 -10.47 9.41
CA GLU A 117 2.91 -11.66 10.03
C GLU A 117 1.41 -11.46 10.18
N GLY A 118 0.66 -12.20 9.35
CA GLY A 118 -0.73 -12.56 9.59
C GLY A 118 -1.78 -11.47 9.42
N HIS A 119 -2.27 -11.30 8.21
CA HIS A 119 -3.70 -11.56 8.03
C HIS A 119 -3.84 -12.49 6.82
N PRO A 120 -4.05 -13.81 7.02
CA PRO A 120 -4.52 -14.63 5.93
C PRO A 120 -5.87 -14.03 5.49
N SER A 121 -5.93 -13.52 4.26
CA SER A 121 -7.21 -13.23 3.63
C SER A 121 -7.85 -14.58 3.32
N ALA A 122 -8.62 -15.12 4.26
CA ALA A 122 -9.38 -16.35 4.10
C ALA A 122 -10.68 -16.15 3.30
N TYR A 123 -10.87 -14.98 2.68
CA TYR A 123 -12.03 -14.64 1.88
C TYR A 123 -11.57 -14.06 0.54
N ASP A 124 -11.29 -14.96 -0.41
CA ASP A 124 -11.74 -14.71 -1.78
C ASP A 124 -13.21 -15.16 -1.77
N ASP A 125 -14.08 -14.17 -1.80
CA ASP A 125 -15.53 -14.32 -1.70
C ASP A 125 -16.05 -14.96 -2.99
N ASP A 126 -16.11 -16.30 -3.02
CA ASP A 126 -17.19 -17.05 -3.67
C ASP A 126 -17.73 -18.05 -2.64
N MET A 127 -18.42 -17.51 -1.63
CA MET A 127 -19.37 -18.28 -0.83
C MET A 127 -20.75 -17.93 -1.36
N SER A 128 -21.13 -18.63 -2.43
CA SER A 128 -22.54 -18.79 -2.81
C SER A 128 -23.32 -19.28 -1.59
N LYS A 129 -23.99 -18.36 -0.90
CA LYS A 129 -24.98 -18.70 0.12
C LYS A 129 -26.26 -19.10 -0.59
N GLU A 130 -26.58 -20.39 -0.61
CA GLU A 130 -27.92 -20.84 -0.27
C GLU A 130 -27.91 -22.33 0.13
N ALA A 131 -27.94 -22.58 1.43
CA ALA A 131 -28.46 -23.82 1.98
C ALA A 131 -29.72 -23.42 2.75
N GLY A 132 -30.89 -23.75 2.18
CA GLY A 132 -32.20 -23.59 2.78
C GLY A 132 -33.01 -24.85 2.51
N LEU A 133 -33.12 -25.68 3.54
CA LEU A 133 -33.85 -26.93 3.61
C LEU A 133 -35.38 -26.71 3.50
N CYS A 134 -36.02 -27.46 2.61
CA CYS A 134 -37.33 -28.10 2.78
C CYS A 134 -37.31 -29.44 2.03
#